data_AF-A0AAV7TJK9-F1
#
_entry.id   AF-A0AAV7TJK9-F1
#
_cell.length_a   1.000
_cell.length_b   1.000
_cell.length_c   1.000
_cell.angle_alpha   90.00
_cell.angle_beta   90.00
_cell.angle_gamma   90.00
#
_symmetry.space_group_name_H-M   'P 1'
#
loop_
_entity.id
_entity.type
_entity.pdbx_description
1 polymer ?
#
loop_
_entity_poly.entity_id
_entity_poly.type
_entity_poly.pdbx_seq_one_letter_code
_entity_poly.pdbx_strand_id
1 'polypeptide(L)'
;MVRLAHESHRRMVATQKMQKEKVCFPGLDQQVEDMVMKCHLCQITDMPLKPEPLCTSDLPKAVWITLAADFYGPLDTSGYLLVVIDEYSCFSIGRQVSSTSATAMKQILDYIFAVWGTPLTLMTDNGPSFSGE
;
A
#
# COMPACT_ATOMS: atom_id res chain seq x y z
N MET A 1 12.81 20.36 33.60
CA MET A 1 13.76 19.25 33.38
C MET A 1 13.40 18.41 32.15
N VAL A 2 12.14 17.97 32.00
CA VAL A 2 11.66 17.18 30.82
C VAL A 2 11.80 17.97 29.52
N ARG A 3 11.45 19.26 29.52
CA ARG A 3 11.61 20.14 28.35
C ARG A 3 13.05 20.18 27.83
N LEU A 4 14.03 20.42 28.70
CA LEU A 4 15.47 20.45 28.34
C LEU A 4 15.94 19.11 27.78
N ALA A 5 15.47 17.99 28.34
CA ALA A 5 15.81 16.67 27.83
C ALA A 5 15.21 16.39 26.44
N HIS A 6 14.07 17.01 26.14
CA HIS A 6 13.31 16.86 24.91
C HIS A 6 13.73 17.83 23.78
N GLU A 7 14.50 18.89 24.05
CA GLU A 7 14.93 19.89 23.04
C GLU A 7 15.64 19.29 21.83
N SER A 8 16.31 18.15 22.01
CA SER A 8 16.96 17.42 20.92
C SER A 8 16.02 16.52 20.11
N HIS A 9 14.70 16.60 20.34
CA HIS A 9 13.64 15.82 19.70
C HIS A 9 13.92 14.31 19.67
N ARG A 10 14.59 13.81 20.71
CA ARG A 10 14.88 12.39 20.85
C ARG A 10 13.60 11.60 21.08
N ARG A 11 13.59 10.38 20.53
CA ARG A 11 12.50 9.42 20.73
C ARG A 11 12.19 9.21 22.21
N MET A 12 10.94 8.89 22.51
CA MET A 12 10.41 8.71 23.86
C MET A 12 11.33 7.90 24.77
N VAL A 13 11.74 6.70 24.34
CA VAL A 13 12.60 5.80 25.13
C VAL A 13 13.97 6.42 25.44
N ALA A 14 14.55 7.16 24.50
CA ALA A 14 15.84 7.83 24.69
C ALA A 14 15.72 9.02 25.66
N THR A 15 14.63 9.78 25.57
CA THR A 15 14.33 10.89 26.49
C THR A 15 14.08 10.36 27.92
N GLN A 16 13.33 9.27 28.07
CA GLN A 16 13.11 8.60 29.35
C GLN A 16 14.42 8.11 29.97
N LYS A 17 15.27 7.43 29.19
CA LYS A 17 16.57 6.92 29.67
C LYS A 17 17.47 8.05 30.18
N MET A 18 17.64 9.11 29.38
CA MET A 18 18.49 10.25 29.74
C MET A 18 17.99 10.98 30.98
N GLN A 19 16.67 11.03 31.20
CA GLN A 19 16.12 11.62 32.41
C GLN A 19 16.30 10.73 33.62
N LYS A 20 16.04 9.41 33.51
CA LYS A 20 16.25 8.43 34.58
C LYS A 20 17.69 8.35 35.06
N GLU A 21 18.67 8.63 34.19
CA GLU A 21 20.09 8.75 34.55
C GLU A 21 20.39 9.95 35.46
N LYS A 22 19.55 10.99 35.46
CA LYS A 22 19.75 12.21 36.26
C LYS A 22 18.84 12.30 37.47
N VAL A 23 17.56 11.97 37.31
CA VAL A 23 16.55 12.03 38.37
C VAL A 23 15.49 10.96 38.11
N CYS A 24 15.06 10.25 39.14
CA CYS A 24 13.93 9.32 39.10
C CYS A 24 12.88 9.76 40.12
N PHE A 25 11.67 10.07 39.66
CA PHE A 25 10.54 10.43 40.52
C PHE A 25 9.22 9.86 39.97
N PRO A 26 8.21 9.65 40.82
CA PRO A 26 6.90 9.13 40.37
C PRO A 26 6.27 10.03 39.30
N GLY A 27 5.84 9.44 38.18
CA GLY A 27 5.20 10.17 37.07
C GLY A 27 6.16 10.78 36.05
N LEU A 28 7.47 10.57 36.16
CA LEU A 28 8.45 11.01 35.16
C LEU A 28 8.15 10.48 33.75
N ASP A 29 7.84 9.19 33.64
CA ASP A 29 7.54 8.56 32.35
C ASP A 29 6.31 9.19 31.67
N GLN A 30 5.27 9.49 32.45
CA GLN A 30 4.06 10.17 31.97
C GLN A 30 4.36 11.59 31.48
N GLN A 31 5.21 12.34 32.19
CA GLN A 31 5.59 13.68 31.74
C GLN A 31 6.42 13.67 30.45
N VAL A 32 7.27 12.66 30.25
CA VAL A 32 8.01 12.50 28.99
C VAL A 32 7.06 12.15 27.86
N GLU A 33 6.13 11.23 28.10
CA GLU A 33 5.09 10.84 27.14
C GLU A 33 4.25 12.05 26.71
N ASP A 34 3.69 12.79 27.66
CA ASP A 34 2.88 13.97 27.38
C ASP A 34 3.63 15.03 26.56
N MET A 35 4.94 15.19 26.80
CA MET A 35 5.78 16.16 26.09
C MET A 35 6.06 15.70 24.65
N VAL A 36 6.39 14.43 24.45
CA VAL A 36 6.67 13.85 23.12
C VAL A 36 5.40 13.80 22.27
N MET A 37 4.25 13.45 22.87
CA MET A 37 2.94 13.42 22.21
C MET A 37 2.48 14.82 21.75
N LYS A 38 2.81 15.87 22.52
CA LYS A 38 2.46 17.27 22.18
C LYS A 38 3.48 17.94 21.24
N CYS A 39 4.60 17.31 20.95
CA CYS A 39 5.66 17.90 20.14
C CYS A 39 5.48 17.63 18.65
N HIS A 40 5.19 18.69 17.89
CA HIS A 40 4.92 18.57 16.45
C HIS A 40 6.05 17.90 15.66
N LEU A 41 7.31 18.24 15.95
CA LEU A 41 8.47 17.63 15.28
C LEU A 41 8.60 16.14 15.59
N CYS A 42 8.32 15.73 16.83
CA CYS A 42 8.30 14.31 17.17
C CYS A 42 7.12 13.60 16.53
N GLN A 43 5.93 14.21 16.44
CA GLN A 43 4.78 13.60 15.78
C GLN A 43 4.97 13.40 14.27
N ILE A 44 5.73 14.27 13.60
CA ILE A 44 6.05 14.12 12.17
C ILE A 44 7.13 13.05 11.94
N THR A 45 8.06 12.89 12.87
CA THR A 45 9.24 12.02 12.73
C THR A 45 9.10 10.67 13.41
N ASP A 46 8.07 10.49 14.24
CA ASP A 46 7.81 9.20 14.86
C ASP A 46 7.45 8.17 13.79
N MET A 47 7.78 6.91 14.07
CA MET A 47 7.32 5.85 13.18
C MET A 47 5.80 5.84 13.16
N PRO A 48 5.17 5.61 11.99
CA PRO A 48 3.72 5.45 11.95
C PRO A 48 3.29 4.38 12.95
N LEU A 49 2.11 4.58 13.54
CA LEU A 49 1.41 3.57 14.30
C LEU A 49 1.46 2.23 13.55
N LYS A 50 1.37 1.12 14.29
CA LYS A 50 1.26 -0.23 13.69
C LYS A 50 0.29 -0.14 12.51
N PRO A 51 0.68 -0.62 11.31
CA PRO A 51 -0.19 -0.55 10.15
C PRO A 51 -1.54 -1.16 10.52
N GLU A 52 -2.61 -0.53 10.05
CA GLU A 52 -3.95 -1.06 10.25
C GLU A 52 -3.99 -2.53 9.77
N PRO A 53 -4.77 -3.40 10.45
CA PRO A 53 -4.93 -4.77 10.01
C PRO A 53 -5.32 -4.80 8.53
N LEU A 54 -4.70 -5.70 7.77
CA LEU A 54 -5.05 -5.91 6.37
C LEU A 54 -6.55 -6.24 6.28
N CYS A 55 -7.30 -5.39 5.60
CA CYS A 55 -8.68 -5.70 5.23
C CYS A 55 -8.68 -6.49 3.93
N THR A 56 -9.10 -7.75 4.00
CA THR A 56 -9.29 -8.60 2.82
C THR A 56 -10.62 -8.29 2.17
N SER A 57 -10.64 -8.17 0.85
CA SER A 57 -11.88 -8.08 0.08
C SER A 57 -12.67 -9.39 0.15
N ASP A 58 -13.99 -9.30 0.00
CA ASP A 58 -14.85 -10.48 -0.13
C ASP A 58 -14.55 -11.23 -1.42
N LEU A 59 -14.42 -12.55 -1.32
CA LEU A 59 -14.27 -13.42 -2.49
C LEU A 59 -15.55 -13.35 -3.36
N PRO A 60 -15.42 -13.32 -4.70
CA PRO A 60 -16.58 -13.36 -5.58
C PRO A 60 -17.44 -14.62 -5.38
N LYS A 61 -18.70 -14.59 -5.88
CA LYS A 61 -19.63 -15.72 -5.71
C LYS A 61 -19.41 -16.90 -6.66
N ALA A 62 -18.68 -16.68 -7.76
CA ALA A 62 -18.39 -17.67 -8.77
C ALA A 62 -17.22 -17.20 -9.64
N VAL A 63 -16.70 -18.13 -10.46
CA VAL A 63 -15.73 -17.84 -11.52
C VAL A 63 -16.26 -16.77 -12.47
N TRP A 64 -15.33 -15.98 -12.99
CA TRP A 64 -15.55 -15.00 -14.06
C TRP A 64 -16.50 -13.84 -13.69
N ILE A 65 -16.76 -13.62 -12.40
CA ILE A 65 -17.52 -12.46 -11.92
C ILE A 65 -16.61 -11.23 -11.79
N THR A 66 -15.49 -11.40 -11.08
CA THR A 66 -14.52 -10.33 -10.83
C THR A 66 -13.18 -10.77 -11.39
N LEU A 67 -12.65 -9.99 -12.32
CA LEU A 67 -11.30 -10.18 -12.84
C LEU A 67 -10.42 -9.04 -12.33
N ALA A 68 -9.19 -9.36 -11.93
CA ALA A 68 -8.13 -8.39 -11.71
C ALA A 68 -7.22 -8.34 -12.95
N ALA A 69 -6.78 -7.16 -13.36
CA ALA A 69 -5.83 -7.01 -14.45
C ALA A 69 -4.70 -6.04 -14.09
N ASP A 70 -3.48 -6.42 -14.45
CA ASP A 70 -2.27 -5.63 -14.19
C ASP A 70 -1.19 -5.88 -15.25
N PHE A 71 -0.26 -4.94 -15.40
CA PHE A 71 0.90 -5.06 -16.27
C PHE A 71 2.14 -5.48 -15.48
N TYR A 72 2.74 -6.60 -15.90
CA TYR A 72 4.08 -6.97 -15.46
C TYR A 72 5.12 -6.53 -16.50
N GLY A 73 6.13 -5.78 -16.07
CA GLY A 73 7.25 -5.38 -16.92
C GLY A 73 7.93 -4.10 -16.45
N PRO A 74 8.82 -3.53 -17.29
CA PRO A 74 9.21 -4.02 -18.62
C PRO A 74 9.98 -5.35 -18.59
N LEU A 75 9.75 -6.19 -19.60
CA LEU A 75 10.47 -7.44 -19.86
C LEU A 75 11.81 -7.16 -20.57
N ASP A 76 12.76 -8.09 -20.49
CA ASP A 76 14.06 -8.01 -21.19
C ASP A 76 13.93 -7.80 -22.71
N THR A 77 12.79 -8.20 -23.29
CA THR A 77 12.45 -8.02 -24.71
C THR A 77 11.84 -6.64 -25.02
N SER A 78 11.88 -5.68 -24.09
CA SER A 78 11.26 -4.35 -24.20
C SER A 78 9.73 -4.35 -24.29
N GLY A 79 9.08 -5.45 -23.93
CA GLY A 79 7.62 -5.59 -23.87
C GLY A 79 7.08 -5.59 -22.43
N TYR A 80 5.77 -5.71 -22.29
CA TYR A 80 5.06 -5.91 -21.03
C TYR A 80 4.19 -7.16 -21.14
N LEU A 81 3.75 -7.70 -20.02
CA LEU A 81 2.79 -8.79 -19.94
C LEU A 81 1.53 -8.26 -19.28
N LEU A 82 0.41 -8.19 -20.00
CA LEU A 82 -0.90 -7.98 -19.39
C LEU A 82 -1.32 -9.31 -18.75
N VAL A 83 -1.50 -9.30 -17.44
CA VAL A 83 -1.97 -10.43 -16.67
C VAL A 83 -3.39 -10.15 -16.24
N VAL A 84 -4.32 -11.05 -16.58
CA VAL A 84 -5.71 -11.02 -16.12
C VAL A 84 -5.94 -12.24 -15.24
N ILE A 85 -6.46 -12.06 -14.04
CA ILE A 85 -6.67 -13.11 -13.04
C ILE A 85 -8.15 -13.15 -12.67
N ASP A 86 -8.74 -14.33 -12.66
CA ASP A 86 -10.04 -14.57 -12.04
C ASP A 86 -9.90 -14.65 -10.52
N GLU A 87 -10.52 -13.72 -9.80
CA GLU A 87 -10.36 -13.60 -8.34
C GLU A 87 -10.98 -14.78 -7.58
N TYR A 88 -11.89 -15.55 -8.18
CA TYR A 88 -12.50 -16.72 -7.53
C TYR A 88 -11.63 -17.98 -7.64
N SER A 89 -11.12 -18.28 -8.83
CA SER A 89 -10.37 -19.52 -9.11
C SER A 89 -8.86 -19.35 -9.16
N CYS A 90 -8.36 -18.11 -9.13
CA CYS A 90 -6.96 -17.76 -9.42
C CYS A 90 -6.49 -18.18 -10.82
N PHE A 91 -7.41 -18.50 -11.75
CA PHE A 91 -7.06 -18.77 -13.13
C PHE A 91 -6.54 -17.51 -13.81
N SER A 92 -5.38 -17.59 -14.47
CA SER A 92 -4.71 -16.42 -15.03
C SER A 92 -4.45 -16.54 -16.53
N ILE A 93 -4.55 -15.40 -17.22
CA ILE A 93 -4.29 -15.24 -18.65
C ILE A 93 -3.20 -14.19 -18.80
N GLY A 94 -2.07 -14.58 -19.41
CA GLY A 94 -0.97 -13.67 -19.75
C GLY A 94 -0.94 -13.36 -21.25
N ARG A 95 -0.84 -12.08 -21.61
CA ARG A 95 -0.67 -11.61 -22.99
C ARG A 95 0.49 -10.62 -23.10
N GLN A 96 1.50 -10.95 -23.90
CA GLN A 96 2.61 -10.04 -24.14
C GLN A 96 2.16 -8.88 -25.03
N VAL A 97 2.57 -7.67 -24.67
CA VAL A 97 2.28 -6.42 -25.37
C VAL A 97 3.54 -5.60 -25.56
N SER A 98 3.58 -4.78 -26.60
CA SER A 98 4.67 -3.83 -26.83
C SER A 98 4.46 -2.49 -26.11
N SER A 99 3.26 -2.22 -25.58
CA SER A 99 2.89 -0.95 -24.98
C SER A 99 1.83 -1.16 -23.90
N THR A 100 1.93 -0.37 -22.82
CA THR A 100 0.90 -0.26 -21.77
C THR A 100 -0.17 0.78 -22.11
N SER A 101 -0.28 1.25 -23.37
CA SER A 101 -1.32 2.24 -23.71
C SER A 101 -2.74 1.70 -23.48
N ALA A 102 -3.66 2.57 -23.08
CA ALA A 102 -5.07 2.22 -22.86
C ALA A 102 -5.71 1.59 -24.10
N THR A 103 -5.34 2.04 -25.31
CA THR A 103 -5.85 1.48 -26.57
C THR A 103 -5.39 0.04 -26.79
N ALA A 104 -4.10 -0.25 -26.60
CA ALA A 104 -3.56 -1.60 -26.74
C ALA A 104 -4.17 -2.55 -25.70
N MET A 105 -4.34 -2.07 -24.47
CA MET A 105 -5.00 -2.80 -23.40
C MET A 105 -6.45 -3.15 -23.73
N LYS A 106 -7.26 -2.16 -24.18
CA LYS A 106 -8.66 -2.37 -24.55
C LYS A 106 -8.82 -3.47 -25.60
N GLN A 107 -8.01 -3.45 -26.66
CA GLN A 107 -8.06 -4.47 -27.71
C GLN A 107 -7.82 -5.89 -27.17
N ILE A 108 -6.94 -6.05 -26.19
CA ILE A 108 -6.62 -7.35 -25.61
C ILE A 108 -7.70 -7.78 -24.63
N LEU A 109 -8.23 -6.87 -23.81
CA LEU A 109 -9.35 -7.15 -22.92
C LEU A 109 -10.60 -7.54 -23.72
N ASP A 110 -10.91 -6.82 -24.81
CA ASP A 110 -12.01 -7.16 -25.72
C ASP A 110 -11.84 -8.57 -26.29
N TYR A 111 -10.62 -8.94 -26.69
CA TYR A 111 -10.31 -10.30 -27.13
C TYR A 111 -10.55 -11.33 -26.01
N ILE A 112 -10.06 -11.08 -24.80
CA ILE A 112 -10.24 -11.99 -23.67
C ILE A 112 -11.73 -12.15 -23.35
N PHE A 113 -12.49 -11.05 -23.33
CA PHE A 113 -13.91 -11.08 -23.04
C PHE A 113 -14.73 -11.77 -24.13
N ALA A 114 -14.31 -11.66 -25.40
CA ALA A 114 -14.95 -12.38 -26.49
C ALA A 114 -14.74 -13.90 -26.40
N VAL A 115 -13.58 -14.35 -25.91
CA VAL A 115 -13.26 -15.79 -25.81
C VAL A 115 -13.87 -16.44 -24.57
N TRP A 116 -13.81 -15.76 -23.43
CA TRP A 116 -14.14 -16.34 -22.12
C TRP A 116 -15.45 -15.81 -21.53
N GLY A 117 -16.02 -14.77 -22.12
CA GLY A 117 -17.20 -14.06 -21.63
C GLY A 117 -16.85 -12.71 -21.00
N THR A 118 -17.84 -11.84 -20.87
CA THR A 118 -17.66 -10.52 -20.24
C THR A 118 -17.86 -10.64 -18.72
N PRO A 119 -16.89 -10.21 -17.88
CA PRO A 119 -17.06 -10.24 -16.43
C PRO A 119 -18.03 -9.15 -15.96
N LEU A 120 -18.50 -9.26 -14.72
CA LEU A 120 -19.30 -8.21 -14.10
C LEU A 120 -18.42 -7.05 -13.62
N THR A 121 -17.20 -7.34 -13.18
CA THR A 121 -16.28 -6.35 -12.64
C THR A 121 -14.85 -6.63 -13.12
N LEU A 122 -14.18 -5.58 -13.58
CA LEU A 122 -12.75 -5.58 -13.84
C LEU A 122 -12.08 -4.64 -12.84
N MET A 123 -11.21 -5.19 -12.00
CA MET A 123 -10.36 -4.45 -11.07
C MET A 123 -8.99 -4.24 -11.70
N THR A 124 -8.49 -3.02 -11.63
CA THR A 124 -7.17 -2.66 -12.15
C THR A 124 -6.48 -1.79 -11.13
N ASP A 125 -5.16 -1.64 -11.23
CA ASP A 125 -4.51 -0.54 -10.53
C ASP A 125 -4.92 0.80 -11.17
N ASN A 126 -4.69 1.91 -10.47
CA ASN A 126 -4.88 3.25 -11.04
C ASN A 126 -3.70 3.64 -11.94
N GLY A 127 -3.09 2.68 -12.62
CA GLY A 127 -2.03 2.94 -13.58
C GLY A 127 -2.52 3.90 -14.68
N PRO A 128 -1.61 4.66 -15.30
CA PRO A 128 -1.96 5.60 -16.37
C PRO A 128 -2.63 4.91 -17.57
N SER A 129 -2.41 3.61 -17.73
CA SER A 129 -3.03 2.74 -18.71
C SER A 129 -4.52 2.50 -18.48
N PHE A 130 -4.96 2.60 -17.23
CA PHE A 130 -6.31 2.29 -16.75
C PHE A 130 -7.10 3.54 -16.35
N SER A 131 -6.41 4.63 -16.04
CA SER A 131 -6.99 5.94 -15.76
C SER A 131 -7.23 6.69 -17.07
N GLY A 132 -8.48 6.71 -17.54
CA GLY A 132 -8.84 7.39 -18.78
C GLY A 132 -8.79 8.91 -18.64
N GLU A 133 -7.72 9.52 -19.14
CA GLU A 133 -7.73 10.87 -19.73
C GLU A 133 -7.73 10.76 -21.27
#